data_AF-A0A1X2ICP2-F1
#
_entry.id   AF-A0A1X2ICP2-F1
#
_cell.length_a   1.000
_cell.length_b   1.000
_cell.length_c   1.000
_cell.angle_alpha   90.00
_cell.angle_beta   90.00
_cell.angle_gamma   90.00
#
_symmetry.space_group_name_H-M   'P 1'
#
loop_
_entity.id
_entity.type
_entity.pdbx_description
1 polymer ?
#
loop_
_entity_poly.entity_id
_entity_poly.type
_entity_poly.pdbx_seq_one_letter_code
_entity_poly.pdbx_strand_id
1 'polypeptide(L)'
;MERCLNNTARDVLNQDNLDTTTMQLTLDDLISNHMTLLPKCLEHLITHALDNGEYTFRLVNSVGRLIYNTIARIQALERSFGNEFLGITTYESVFFNTSDIGIILHKNFTKVKTCIEKMADDTTTLYGEISGLLVDYSRLLLEVYKKYSPIDASFTAQYHEERDFIINTLWKLKNKQAALDLAVEYHYYPLLVTDAHAQPHDRCQQLIEQYVQDHGEEFVRCLISYYSDTDNEERLLHFDPTYDQLVSDVLNENPKIGWKYHLKKGRYQQVYELLHVLLPTLNEIADRKILSSQAKLAYLAANTENVDVTALSVILVTYF
;
A
#
# COMPACT_ATOMS: atom_id res chain seq x y z
N MET A 1 28.86 -1.89 19.49
CA MET A 1 27.41 -1.71 19.69
C MET A 1 26.69 -3.05 19.79
N GLU A 2 26.69 -3.90 18.75
CA GLU A 2 26.08 -5.24 18.80
C GLU A 2 26.63 -6.16 19.91
N ARG A 3 27.95 -6.09 20.15
CA ARG A 3 28.60 -6.76 21.31
C ARG A 3 28.17 -6.18 22.67
N CYS A 4 27.89 -4.88 22.75
CA CYS A 4 27.33 -4.26 23.96
C CYS A 4 25.90 -4.76 24.19
N LEU A 5 25.04 -4.69 23.17
CA LEU A 5 23.67 -5.17 23.22
C LEU A 5 23.59 -6.65 23.60
N ASN A 6 24.43 -7.51 23.02
CA ASN A 6 24.47 -8.93 23.34
C ASN A 6 24.98 -9.21 24.75
N ASN A 7 25.98 -8.49 25.22
CA ASN A 7 26.52 -8.69 26.56
C ASN A 7 25.51 -8.21 27.61
N THR A 8 24.89 -7.05 27.40
CA THR A 8 23.94 -6.48 28.37
C THR A 8 22.60 -7.23 28.39
N ALA A 9 22.05 -7.65 27.25
CA ALA A 9 20.86 -8.50 27.24
C ALA A 9 21.11 -9.85 27.93
N ARG A 10 22.33 -10.38 27.79
CA ARG A 10 22.77 -11.61 28.45
C ARG A 10 23.03 -11.40 29.95
N ASP A 11 23.53 -10.24 30.36
CA ASP A 11 23.72 -9.89 31.76
C ASP A 11 22.39 -9.67 32.48
N VAL A 12 21.41 -9.07 31.81
CA VAL A 12 20.04 -8.93 32.32
C VAL A 12 19.36 -10.30 32.42
N LEU A 13 19.40 -11.13 31.36
CA LEU A 13 18.77 -12.45 31.36
C LEU A 13 19.39 -13.48 32.33
N ASN A 14 20.65 -13.29 32.76
CA ASN A 14 21.34 -14.22 33.66
C ASN A 14 21.38 -13.76 35.13
N GLN A 15 20.72 -12.65 35.48
CA GLN A 15 20.62 -12.21 36.87
C GLN A 15 19.37 -12.79 37.53
N ASP A 16 19.51 -13.98 38.12
CA ASP A 16 18.45 -14.74 38.80
C ASP A 16 17.83 -14.07 40.06
N ASN A 17 18.23 -12.84 40.42
CA ASN A 17 17.92 -12.22 41.73
C ASN A 17 17.57 -10.72 41.70
N LEU A 18 17.24 -10.10 40.57
CA LEU A 18 16.62 -8.77 40.59
C LEU A 18 15.11 -8.90 40.78
N ASP A 19 14.55 -8.12 41.72
CA ASP A 19 13.11 -7.89 41.79
C ASP A 19 12.61 -7.43 40.42
N THR A 20 11.50 -8.00 39.96
CA THR A 20 10.91 -7.78 38.62
C THR A 20 10.82 -6.29 38.29
N THR A 21 10.48 -5.45 39.27
CA THR A 21 10.40 -3.98 39.16
C THR A 21 11.75 -3.32 38.86
N THR A 22 12.85 -3.81 39.43
CA THR A 22 14.21 -3.26 39.21
C THR A 22 14.77 -3.71 37.87
N MET A 23 14.42 -4.93 37.45
CA MET A 23 14.71 -5.46 36.12
C MET A 23 13.95 -4.68 35.03
N GLN A 24 12.70 -4.31 35.29
CA GLN A 24 11.89 -3.45 34.43
C GLN A 24 12.49 -2.04 34.30
N LEU A 25 12.82 -1.38 35.42
CA LEU A 25 13.41 -0.03 35.41
C LEU A 25 14.78 0.02 34.71
N THR A 26 15.63 -1.00 34.91
CA THR A 26 16.93 -1.05 34.21
C THR A 26 16.78 -1.37 32.73
N LEU A 27 15.81 -2.20 32.36
CA LEU A 27 15.48 -2.45 30.96
C LEU A 27 14.86 -1.21 30.30
N ASP A 28 14.04 -0.46 31.02
CA ASP A 28 13.43 0.81 30.57
C ASP A 28 14.47 1.89 30.34
N ASP A 29 15.41 2.06 31.28
CA ASP A 29 16.53 2.98 31.11
C ASP A 29 17.45 2.52 29.97
N LEU A 30 17.66 1.21 29.80
CA LEU A 30 18.49 0.67 28.74
C LEU A 30 17.85 0.87 27.37
N ILE A 31 16.57 0.53 27.25
CA ILE A 31 15.76 0.76 26.05
C ILE A 31 15.77 2.25 25.80
N SER A 32 15.29 3.11 26.70
CA SER A 32 15.28 4.57 26.55
C SER A 32 16.62 5.18 26.10
N ASN A 33 17.74 4.79 26.71
CA ASN A 33 19.07 5.29 26.33
C ASN A 33 19.53 4.79 24.96
N HIS A 34 19.32 3.51 24.64
CA HIS A 34 19.65 2.99 23.32
C HIS A 34 18.72 3.58 22.27
N MET A 35 17.46 3.77 22.61
CA MET A 35 16.41 4.23 21.75
C MET A 35 16.56 5.70 21.36
N THR A 36 17.08 6.55 22.25
CA THR A 36 17.36 7.96 21.97
C THR A 36 18.67 8.19 21.21
N LEU A 37 19.68 7.33 21.42
CA LEU A 37 20.98 7.42 20.77
C LEU A 37 21.01 6.74 19.39
N LEU A 38 20.22 5.67 19.21
CA LEU A 38 20.20 4.88 17.98
C LEU A 38 19.87 5.74 16.76
N PRO A 39 18.79 6.57 16.71
CA PRO A 39 18.53 7.47 15.60
C PRO A 39 19.72 8.33 15.19
N LYS A 40 20.39 8.95 16.16
CA LYS A 40 21.53 9.85 15.92
C LYS A 40 22.77 9.08 15.46
N CYS A 41 23.06 7.94 16.07
CA CYS A 41 24.14 7.07 15.64
C CYS A 41 23.91 6.53 14.23
N LEU A 42 22.69 6.12 13.92
CA LEU A 42 22.30 5.65 12.60
C LEU A 42 22.39 6.78 11.58
N GLU A 43 21.82 7.95 11.84
CA GLU A 43 21.90 9.10 10.94
C GLU A 43 23.36 9.52 10.67
N HIS A 44 24.21 9.49 11.70
CA HIS A 44 25.63 9.79 11.55
C HIS A 44 26.38 8.73 10.74
N LEU A 45 26.14 7.44 11.01
CA LEU A 45 26.72 6.32 10.25
C LEU A 45 26.28 6.33 8.79
N ILE A 46 25.01 6.62 8.53
CA ILE A 46 24.46 6.68 7.18
C ILE A 46 25.04 7.88 6.43
N THR A 47 25.19 9.04 7.07
CA THR A 47 25.78 10.24 6.45
C THR A 47 27.24 9.96 6.07
N HIS A 48 28.03 9.39 6.98
CA HIS A 48 29.42 9.04 6.72
C HIS A 48 29.61 7.94 5.67
N ALA A 49 28.66 7.00 5.58
CA ALA A 49 28.76 5.91 4.62
C ALA A 49 28.66 6.39 3.17
N LEU A 50 27.88 7.44 2.92
CA LEU A 50 27.50 7.86 1.57
C LEU A 50 28.53 8.72 0.84
N ASP A 51 29.51 9.27 1.55
CA ASP A 51 30.51 10.16 0.96
C ASP A 51 31.67 9.42 0.27
N ASN A 52 31.78 8.09 0.41
CA ASN A 52 33.00 7.34 0.07
C ASN A 52 32.79 6.15 -0.89
N GLY A 53 32.50 6.41 -2.17
CA GLY A 53 32.69 5.48 -3.30
C GLY A 53 32.29 4.01 -3.07
N GLU A 54 33.06 3.05 -3.59
CA GLU A 54 32.78 1.59 -3.52
C GLU A 54 32.71 1.03 -2.08
N TYR A 55 33.36 1.72 -1.11
CA TYR A 55 33.27 1.43 0.32
C TYR A 55 31.87 1.74 0.90
N THR A 56 31.13 2.65 0.27
CA THR A 56 29.76 3.02 0.62
C THR A 56 28.84 1.81 0.67
N PHE A 57 28.95 0.87 -0.28
CA PHE A 57 28.00 -0.24 -0.39
C PHE A 57 28.11 -1.24 0.75
N ARG A 58 29.35 -1.63 1.12
CA ARG A 58 29.58 -2.53 2.26
C ARG A 58 29.20 -1.86 3.57
N LEU A 59 29.44 -0.56 3.70
CA LEU A 59 29.10 0.20 4.88
C LEU A 59 27.59 0.40 5.01
N VAL A 60 26.89 0.74 3.92
CA VAL A 60 25.41 0.81 3.85
C VAL A 60 24.79 -0.54 4.18
N ASN A 61 25.32 -1.66 3.66
CA ASN A 61 24.85 -3.01 3.99
C ASN A 61 25.07 -3.33 5.48
N SER A 62 26.26 -3.01 6.02
CA SER A 62 26.60 -3.29 7.43
C SER A 62 25.78 -2.44 8.41
N VAL A 63 25.64 -1.15 8.13
CA VAL A 63 24.77 -0.23 8.87
C VAL A 63 23.33 -0.71 8.73
N GLY A 64 22.93 -1.15 7.54
CA GLY A 64 21.58 -1.58 7.31
C GLY A 64 21.19 -2.83 8.11
N ARG A 65 22.08 -3.83 8.14
CA ARG A 65 21.93 -5.02 8.99
C ARG A 65 21.89 -4.68 10.48
N LEU A 66 22.73 -3.74 10.92
CA LEU A 66 22.72 -3.28 12.31
C LEU A 66 21.37 -2.67 12.69
N ILE A 67 20.80 -1.82 11.83
CA ILE A 67 19.49 -1.19 12.03
C ILE A 67 18.40 -2.26 12.12
N TYR A 68 18.34 -3.14 11.11
CA TYR A 68 17.36 -4.21 11.05
C TYR A 68 17.40 -5.09 12.30
N ASN A 69 18.60 -5.57 12.68
CA ASN A 69 18.78 -6.41 13.86
C ASN A 69 18.39 -5.70 15.15
N THR A 70 18.68 -4.40 15.28
CA THR A 70 18.37 -3.64 16.48
C THR A 70 16.86 -3.45 16.62
N ILE A 71 16.18 -3.05 15.54
CA ILE A 71 14.73 -2.83 15.55
C ILE A 71 13.96 -4.16 15.71
N ALA A 72 14.38 -5.23 15.03
CA ALA A 72 13.75 -6.54 15.21
C ALA A 72 13.85 -7.04 16.65
N ARG A 73 14.97 -6.78 17.34
CA ARG A 73 15.14 -7.10 18.77
C ARG A 73 14.26 -6.23 19.66
N ILE A 74 14.16 -4.93 19.37
CA ILE A 74 13.25 -4.03 20.07
C ILE A 74 11.80 -4.52 19.94
N GLN A 75 11.36 -4.87 18.73
CA GLN A 75 10.01 -5.40 18.50
C GLN A 75 9.77 -6.73 19.24
N ALA A 76 10.77 -7.61 19.32
CA ALA A 76 10.67 -8.84 20.09
C ALA A 76 10.50 -8.56 21.60
N LEU A 77 11.23 -7.58 22.13
CA LEU A 77 11.09 -7.13 23.51
C LEU A 77 9.71 -6.49 23.75
N GLU A 78 9.24 -5.61 22.85
CA GLU A 78 7.88 -5.06 22.94
C GLU A 78 6.80 -6.15 22.94
N ARG A 79 6.97 -7.21 22.14
CA ARG A 79 6.01 -8.35 22.11
C ARG A 79 6.04 -9.14 23.42
N SER A 80 7.19 -9.31 24.06
CA SER A 80 7.30 -10.05 25.32
C SER A 80 6.75 -9.28 26.52
N PHE A 81 6.78 -7.95 26.50
CA PHE A 81 6.38 -7.10 27.63
C PHE A 81 5.09 -6.27 27.38
N GLY A 82 4.52 -6.34 26.17
CA GLY A 82 3.50 -5.40 25.68
C GLY A 82 2.20 -5.27 26.48
N ASN A 83 1.79 -6.28 27.25
CA ASN A 83 0.58 -6.18 28.09
C ASN A 83 0.78 -5.36 29.37
N GLU A 84 2.01 -5.19 29.86
CA GLU A 84 2.30 -4.34 31.04
C GLU A 84 2.58 -2.89 30.64
N PHE A 85 3.02 -2.64 29.40
CA PHE A 85 3.43 -1.31 28.93
C PHE A 85 2.31 -0.48 28.29
N LEU A 86 1.28 -1.11 27.71
CA LEU A 86 0.13 -0.39 27.14
C LEU A 86 -0.72 0.36 28.20
N GLY A 87 -0.56 0.03 29.49
CA GLY A 87 -1.24 0.72 30.59
C GLY A 87 -0.57 2.03 31.06
N ILE A 88 0.67 2.30 30.65
CA ILE A 88 1.48 3.42 31.19
C ILE A 88 1.55 4.61 30.19
N THR A 89 1.10 4.44 28.95
CA THR A 89 1.18 5.47 27.89
C THR A 89 0.19 6.63 28.03
N THR A 90 -0.43 6.83 29.19
CA THR A 90 -1.17 8.06 29.51
C THR A 90 -0.26 9.21 29.95
N TYR A 91 1.04 8.97 30.17
CA TYR A 91 2.01 10.01 30.46
C TYR A 91 2.95 10.25 29.28
N GLU A 92 3.17 11.53 28.99
CA GLU A 92 4.03 12.14 27.96
C GLU A 92 5.54 11.78 28.07
N SER A 93 5.89 10.60 28.58
CA SER A 93 7.27 10.18 28.79
C SER A 93 7.82 9.39 27.60
N VAL A 94 8.53 10.10 26.71
CA VAL A 94 9.84 9.77 26.06
C VAL A 94 10.07 8.38 25.44
N PHE A 95 9.09 7.47 25.42
CA PHE A 95 9.19 6.24 24.65
C PHE A 95 8.93 6.54 23.19
N PHE A 96 10.01 6.40 22.40
CA PHE A 96 10.05 6.35 20.94
C PHE A 96 8.80 6.86 20.23
N ASN A 97 8.87 8.08 19.68
CA ASN A 97 7.85 8.46 18.73
C ASN A 97 7.99 7.50 17.54
N THR A 98 7.01 6.64 17.33
CA THR A 98 7.01 5.60 16.28
C THR A 98 7.20 6.21 14.89
N SER A 99 6.87 7.50 14.74
CA SER A 99 7.25 8.35 13.63
C SER A 99 8.75 8.35 13.35
N ASP A 100 9.60 8.38 14.37
CA ASP A 100 11.06 8.47 14.22
C ASP A 100 11.65 7.16 13.67
N ILE A 101 11.13 5.99 14.07
CA ILE A 101 11.53 4.70 13.49
C ILE A 101 11.13 4.64 12.03
N GLY A 102 9.88 4.99 11.71
CA GLY A 102 9.38 5.06 10.34
C GLY A 102 10.25 5.95 9.45
N ILE A 103 10.57 7.16 9.93
CA ILE A 103 11.43 8.12 9.21
C ILE A 103 12.85 7.57 9.00
N ILE A 104 13.47 6.97 10.01
CA ILE A 104 14.82 6.40 9.89
C ILE A 104 14.81 5.24 8.90
N LEU A 105 13.87 4.32 9.03
CA LEU A 105 13.74 3.17 8.14
C LEU A 105 13.46 3.62 6.70
N HIS A 106 12.56 4.58 6.49
CA HIS A 106 12.28 5.17 5.17
C HIS A 106 13.53 5.83 4.55
N LYS A 107 14.25 6.65 5.33
CA LYS A 107 15.53 7.27 4.89
C LYS A 107 16.54 6.21 4.46
N ASN A 108 16.66 5.11 5.21
CA ASN A 108 17.55 4.00 4.87
C ASN A 108 17.09 3.25 3.61
N PHE A 109 15.81 2.93 3.53
CA PHE A 109 15.22 2.28 2.36
C PHE A 109 15.53 3.07 1.08
N THR A 110 15.28 4.38 1.08
CA THR A 110 15.55 5.27 -0.07
C THR A 110 17.04 5.31 -0.44
N LYS A 111 17.93 5.19 0.54
CA LYS A 111 19.38 5.14 0.31
C LYS A 111 19.82 3.79 -0.27
N VAL A 112 19.34 2.68 0.28
CA VAL A 112 19.60 1.33 -0.26
C VAL A 112 19.07 1.22 -1.69
N LYS A 113 17.86 1.73 -1.95
CA LYS A 113 17.30 1.87 -3.31
C LYS A 113 18.26 2.62 -4.24
N THR A 114 18.74 3.79 -3.83
CA THR A 114 19.67 4.61 -4.64
C THR A 114 20.98 3.86 -4.94
N CYS A 115 21.47 3.05 -3.98
CA CYS A 115 22.62 2.18 -4.20
C CYS A 115 22.34 1.11 -5.27
N ILE A 116 21.18 0.44 -5.21
CA ILE A 116 20.78 -0.58 -6.20
C ILE A 116 20.62 0.04 -7.59
N GLU A 117 19.99 1.21 -7.70
CA GLU A 117 19.80 1.92 -8.98
C GLU A 117 21.14 2.27 -9.64
N LYS A 118 22.16 2.65 -8.84
CA LYS A 118 23.53 2.89 -9.33
C LYS A 118 24.28 1.62 -9.73
N MET A 119 23.84 0.46 -9.27
CA MET A 119 24.44 -0.85 -9.53
C MET A 119 23.73 -1.63 -10.65
N ALA A 120 22.74 -1.04 -11.33
CA ALA A 120 21.83 -1.74 -12.24
C ALA A 120 22.51 -2.44 -13.44
N ASP A 121 23.79 -2.14 -13.71
CA ASP A 121 24.59 -2.76 -14.77
C ASP A 121 25.55 -3.86 -14.28
N ASP A 122 25.74 -4.03 -12.97
CA ASP A 122 26.71 -4.97 -12.38
C ASP A 122 26.01 -6.22 -11.80
N THR A 123 26.13 -7.35 -12.49
CA THR A 123 25.60 -8.67 -12.09
C THR A 123 26.44 -9.35 -11.01
N THR A 124 26.92 -8.58 -10.04
CA THR A 124 27.78 -9.07 -8.97
C THR A 124 26.96 -9.70 -7.83
N THR A 125 27.56 -10.63 -7.08
CA THR A 125 26.99 -11.21 -5.84
C THR A 125 26.54 -10.14 -4.84
N LEU A 126 27.19 -8.97 -4.85
CA LEU A 126 26.87 -7.82 -4.02
C LEU A 126 25.47 -7.25 -4.32
N TYR A 127 25.02 -7.27 -5.57
CA TYR A 127 23.68 -6.83 -5.96
C TYR A 127 22.59 -7.69 -5.28
N GLY A 128 22.78 -9.01 -5.26
CA GLY A 128 21.85 -9.95 -4.62
C GLY A 128 21.72 -9.71 -3.12
N GLU A 129 22.83 -9.47 -2.42
CA GLU A 129 22.84 -9.18 -0.99
C GLU A 129 22.14 -7.86 -0.63
N ILE A 130 22.40 -6.80 -1.40
CA ILE A 130 21.80 -5.48 -1.17
C ILE A 130 20.31 -5.50 -1.53
N SER A 131 19.93 -6.21 -2.58
CA SER A 131 18.52 -6.43 -2.94
C SER A 131 17.76 -7.21 -1.86
N GLY A 132 18.36 -8.26 -1.30
CA GLY A 132 17.79 -8.99 -0.16
C GLY A 132 17.58 -8.09 1.05
N LEU A 133 18.58 -7.26 1.40
CA LEU A 133 18.46 -6.29 2.48
C LEU A 133 17.32 -5.29 2.24
N LEU A 134 17.12 -4.82 1.01
CA LEU A 134 16.01 -3.93 0.66
C LEU A 134 14.66 -4.58 0.94
N VAL A 135 14.50 -5.87 0.65
CA VAL A 135 13.27 -6.63 0.92
C VAL A 135 13.03 -6.78 2.42
N ASP A 136 14.07 -7.09 3.19
CA ASP A 136 13.95 -7.20 4.66
C ASP A 136 13.56 -5.86 5.29
N TYR A 137 14.09 -4.76 4.76
CA TYR A 137 13.67 -3.41 5.14
C TYR A 137 12.23 -3.09 4.78
N SER A 138 11.80 -3.52 3.60
CA SER A 138 10.44 -3.34 3.12
C SER A 138 9.45 -3.97 4.10
N ARG A 139 9.69 -5.23 4.50
CA ARG A 139 8.88 -5.93 5.49
C ARG A 139 8.87 -5.18 6.83
N LEU A 140 10.05 -4.84 7.34
CA LEU A 140 10.16 -4.19 8.64
C LEU A 140 9.43 -2.84 8.69
N LEU A 141 9.57 -2.01 7.65
CA LEU A 141 8.90 -0.71 7.58
C LEU A 141 7.38 -0.87 7.55
N LEU A 142 6.87 -1.82 6.76
CA LEU A 142 5.43 -2.07 6.68
C LEU A 142 4.86 -2.70 7.95
N GLU A 143 5.60 -3.58 8.63
CA GLU A 143 5.20 -4.10 9.93
C GLU A 143 5.07 -3.00 10.98
N VAL A 144 6.03 -2.06 11.02
CA VAL A 144 5.98 -0.91 11.93
C VAL A 144 4.73 -0.08 11.66
N TYR A 145 4.52 0.37 10.41
CA TYR A 145 3.35 1.18 10.09
C TYR A 145 2.01 0.43 10.28
N LYS A 146 1.94 -0.85 9.93
CA LYS A 146 0.73 -1.68 10.12
C LYS A 146 0.35 -1.81 11.59
N LYS A 147 1.33 -1.96 12.49
CA LYS A 147 1.09 -2.06 13.95
C LYS A 147 0.47 -0.79 14.53
N TYR A 148 0.86 0.38 14.02
CA TYR A 148 0.41 1.68 14.56
C TYR A 148 -0.75 2.32 13.78
N SER A 149 -1.04 1.84 12.57
CA SER A 149 -2.19 2.27 11.75
C SER A 149 -3.55 2.30 12.48
N PRO A 150 -3.93 1.31 13.31
CA PRO A 150 -5.24 1.35 14.00
C PRO A 150 -5.29 2.34 15.18
N ILE A 151 -4.16 2.93 15.58
CA ILE A 151 -4.05 3.81 16.75
C ILE A 151 -4.25 5.28 16.34
N ASP A 152 -3.87 5.66 15.12
CA ASP A 152 -3.96 7.03 14.62
C ASP A 152 -4.21 7.05 13.09
N ALA A 153 -5.24 7.80 12.69
CA ALA A 153 -5.61 8.00 11.29
C ALA A 153 -4.48 8.62 10.44
N SER A 154 -3.61 9.43 11.05
CA SER A 154 -2.43 9.99 10.37
C SER A 154 -1.45 8.88 9.95
N PHE A 155 -1.28 7.86 10.79
CA PHE A 155 -0.46 6.69 10.50
C PHE A 155 -1.14 5.75 9.49
N THR A 156 -2.47 5.71 9.42
CA THR A 156 -3.17 4.95 8.37
C THR A 156 -2.86 5.49 6.98
N ALA A 157 -2.92 6.81 6.80
CA ALA A 157 -2.58 7.44 5.52
C ALA A 157 -1.10 7.19 5.15
N GLN A 158 -0.19 7.41 6.10
CA GLN A 158 1.25 7.14 5.90
C GLN A 158 1.53 5.67 5.59
N TYR A 159 0.84 4.72 6.25
CA TYR A 159 0.97 3.30 5.96
C TYR A 159 0.63 2.99 4.50
N HIS A 160 -0.48 3.53 3.98
CA HIS A 160 -0.87 3.32 2.59
C HIS A 160 0.13 3.95 1.62
N GLU A 161 0.57 5.19 1.86
CA GLU A 161 1.58 5.87 1.04
C GLU A 161 2.91 5.09 0.99
N GLU A 162 3.38 4.61 2.15
CA GLU A 162 4.64 3.87 2.27
C GLU A 162 4.55 2.48 1.65
N ARG A 163 3.43 1.78 1.85
CA ARG A 163 3.14 0.50 1.18
C ARG A 163 3.23 0.64 -0.33
N ASP A 164 2.53 1.63 -0.86
CA ASP A 164 2.48 1.88 -2.29
C ASP A 164 3.87 2.26 -2.82
N PHE A 165 4.62 3.10 -2.10
CA PHE A 165 5.98 3.50 -2.47
C PHE A 165 6.97 2.32 -2.47
N ILE A 166 6.98 1.49 -1.42
CA ILE A 166 7.90 0.36 -1.26
C ILE A 166 7.65 -0.70 -2.33
N ILE A 167 6.41 -1.15 -2.45
CA ILE A 167 6.06 -2.27 -3.33
C ILE A 167 6.31 -1.88 -4.79
N ASN A 168 5.92 -0.67 -5.21
CA ASN A 168 6.21 -0.18 -6.55
C ASN A 168 7.71 0.03 -6.80
N THR A 169 8.48 0.38 -5.77
CA THR A 169 9.94 0.48 -5.88
C THR A 169 10.55 -0.90 -6.15
N LEU A 170 10.18 -1.93 -5.38
CA LEU A 170 10.68 -3.30 -5.59
C LEU A 170 10.30 -3.83 -6.98
N TRP A 171 9.08 -3.55 -7.43
CA TRP A 171 8.64 -3.89 -8.78
C TRP A 171 9.52 -3.26 -9.86
N LYS A 172 9.79 -1.95 -9.75
CA LYS A 172 10.65 -1.21 -10.69
C LYS A 172 12.10 -1.70 -10.69
N LEU A 173 12.62 -2.12 -9.53
CA LEU A 173 13.97 -2.67 -9.38
C LEU A 173 14.09 -4.13 -9.85
N LYS A 174 13.09 -4.66 -10.57
CA LYS A 174 13.03 -6.03 -11.10
C LYS A 174 12.97 -7.14 -10.02
N ASN A 175 12.74 -6.79 -8.75
CA ASN A 175 12.52 -7.77 -7.70
C ASN A 175 11.02 -8.15 -7.63
N LYS A 176 10.51 -8.71 -8.73
CA LYS A 176 9.06 -8.93 -8.94
C LYS A 176 8.46 -9.88 -7.91
N GLN A 177 9.13 -10.99 -7.61
CA GLN A 177 8.60 -11.98 -6.66
C GLN A 177 8.43 -11.36 -5.27
N ALA A 178 9.44 -10.66 -4.76
CA ALA A 178 9.33 -10.01 -3.45
C ALA A 178 8.24 -8.92 -3.42
N ALA A 179 8.08 -8.17 -4.51
CA ALA A 179 7.00 -7.19 -4.63
C ALA A 179 5.61 -7.84 -4.59
N LEU A 180 5.43 -8.99 -5.27
CA LEU A 180 4.18 -9.75 -5.25
C LEU A 180 3.90 -10.37 -3.88
N ASP A 181 4.91 -10.98 -3.25
CA ASP A 181 4.77 -11.55 -1.90
C ASP A 181 4.31 -10.49 -0.89
N LEU A 182 4.92 -9.29 -0.95
CA LEU A 182 4.52 -8.15 -0.12
C LEU A 182 3.13 -7.61 -0.48
N ALA A 183 2.77 -7.60 -1.77
CA ALA A 183 1.45 -7.15 -2.20
C ALA A 183 0.35 -8.06 -1.67
N VAL A 184 0.58 -9.37 -1.59
CA VAL A 184 -0.34 -10.33 -0.96
C VAL A 184 -0.38 -10.09 0.56
N GLU A 185 0.77 -10.02 1.23
CA GLU A 185 0.87 -9.89 2.69
C GLU A 185 0.24 -8.59 3.26
N TYR A 186 0.39 -7.48 2.52
CA TYR A 186 -0.07 -6.14 2.91
C TYR A 186 -1.28 -5.64 2.11
N HIS A 187 -1.96 -6.53 1.39
CA HIS A 187 -3.20 -6.26 0.64
C HIS A 187 -3.06 -5.08 -0.34
N TYR A 188 -1.98 -5.06 -1.12
CA TYR A 188 -1.77 -4.08 -2.20
C TYR A 188 -2.31 -4.60 -3.53
N TYR A 189 -3.64 -4.59 -3.65
CA TYR A 189 -4.37 -5.12 -4.80
C TYR A 189 -4.04 -4.46 -6.16
N PRO A 190 -3.73 -3.15 -6.28
CA PRO A 190 -3.44 -2.53 -7.57
C PRO A 190 -2.30 -3.24 -8.33
N LEU A 191 -1.25 -3.67 -7.62
CA LEU A 191 -0.17 -4.43 -8.24
C LEU A 191 -0.61 -5.83 -8.65
N LEU A 192 -1.37 -6.54 -7.80
CA LEU A 192 -1.84 -7.89 -8.09
C LEU A 192 -2.74 -7.91 -9.33
N VAL A 193 -3.63 -6.93 -9.47
CA VAL A 193 -4.49 -6.76 -10.65
C VAL A 193 -3.65 -6.48 -11.89
N THR A 194 -2.65 -5.60 -11.79
CA THR A 194 -1.77 -5.25 -12.91
C THR A 194 -0.93 -6.44 -13.36
N ASP A 195 -0.37 -7.21 -12.42
CA ASP A 195 0.41 -8.40 -12.73
C ASP A 195 -0.45 -9.50 -13.35
N ALA A 196 -1.65 -9.76 -12.81
CA ALA A 196 -2.57 -10.75 -13.36
C ALA A 196 -2.89 -10.45 -14.84
N HIS A 197 -3.15 -9.19 -15.19
CA HIS A 197 -3.42 -8.77 -16.56
C HIS A 197 -2.18 -8.76 -17.48
N ALA A 198 -0.98 -8.80 -16.92
CA ALA A 198 0.24 -8.97 -17.71
C ALA A 198 0.49 -10.45 -18.11
N GLN A 199 -0.24 -11.39 -17.50
CA GLN A 199 -0.14 -12.81 -17.83
C GLN A 199 -1.00 -13.19 -19.05
N PRO A 200 -0.72 -14.35 -19.71
CA PRO A 200 -1.59 -14.90 -20.73
C PRO A 200 -3.02 -15.10 -20.22
N HIS A 201 -4.01 -15.03 -21.13
CA HIS A 201 -5.43 -14.98 -20.80
C HIS A 201 -5.89 -16.04 -19.78
N ASP A 202 -5.57 -17.31 -20.02
CA ASP A 202 -5.97 -18.42 -19.13
C ASP A 202 -5.38 -18.26 -17.73
N ARG A 203 -4.15 -17.75 -17.63
CA ARG A 203 -3.47 -17.52 -16.35
C ARG A 203 -4.00 -16.29 -15.64
N CYS A 204 -4.32 -15.22 -16.37
CA CYS A 204 -4.96 -14.03 -15.85
C CYS A 204 -6.29 -14.37 -15.17
N GLN A 205 -7.13 -15.15 -15.84
CA GLN A 205 -8.42 -15.58 -15.29
C GLN A 205 -8.26 -16.40 -14.01
N GLN A 206 -7.36 -17.39 -14.00
CA GLN A 206 -7.07 -18.19 -12.80
C GLN A 206 -6.61 -17.34 -11.62
N LEU A 207 -5.72 -16.37 -11.86
CA LEU A 207 -5.20 -15.50 -10.81
C LEU A 207 -6.29 -14.57 -10.26
N ILE A 208 -7.12 -14.00 -11.13
CA ILE A 208 -8.25 -13.16 -10.70
C ILE A 208 -9.24 -13.98 -9.86
N GLU A 209 -9.62 -15.17 -10.32
CA GLU A 209 -10.53 -16.06 -9.57
C GLU A 209 -9.95 -16.40 -8.19
N GLN A 210 -8.65 -16.74 -8.14
CA GLN A 210 -7.95 -17.01 -6.88
C GLN A 210 -7.96 -15.78 -5.96
N TYR A 211 -7.58 -14.60 -6.44
CA TYR A 211 -7.52 -13.40 -5.60
C TYR A 211 -8.90 -12.92 -5.15
N VAL A 212 -9.95 -13.11 -5.97
CA VAL A 212 -11.34 -12.86 -5.56
C VAL A 212 -11.73 -13.81 -4.43
N GLN A 213 -11.35 -15.09 -4.51
CA GLN A 213 -11.62 -16.07 -3.45
C GLN A 213 -10.86 -15.75 -2.15
N ASP A 214 -9.59 -15.34 -2.26
CA ASP A 214 -8.72 -15.11 -1.11
C ASP A 214 -8.97 -13.76 -0.42
N HIS A 215 -9.38 -12.73 -1.17
CA HIS A 215 -9.46 -11.34 -0.69
C HIS A 215 -10.85 -10.69 -0.81
N GLY A 216 -11.81 -11.34 -1.47
CA GLY A 216 -13.21 -10.92 -1.51
C GLY A 216 -13.45 -9.55 -2.14
N GLU A 217 -14.39 -8.80 -1.56
CA GLU A 217 -14.92 -7.55 -2.14
C GLU A 217 -13.88 -6.44 -2.31
N GLU A 218 -12.88 -6.36 -1.44
CA GLU A 218 -11.86 -5.30 -1.55
C GLU A 218 -11.01 -5.44 -2.82
N PHE A 219 -10.65 -6.68 -3.16
CA PHE A 219 -9.95 -6.96 -4.41
C PHE A 219 -10.85 -6.69 -5.61
N VAL A 220 -12.12 -7.09 -5.55
CA VAL A 220 -13.10 -6.84 -6.61
C VAL A 220 -13.27 -5.34 -6.85
N ARG A 221 -13.34 -4.52 -5.80
CA ARG A 221 -13.41 -3.06 -5.91
C ARG A 221 -12.21 -2.51 -6.69
N CYS A 222 -11.00 -2.96 -6.37
CA CYS A 222 -9.78 -2.57 -7.07
C CYS A 222 -9.78 -3.03 -8.55
N LEU A 223 -10.28 -4.24 -8.81
CA LEU A 223 -10.42 -4.78 -10.16
C LEU A 223 -11.39 -3.95 -11.02
N ILE A 224 -12.52 -3.51 -10.44
CA ILE A 224 -13.48 -2.62 -11.10
C ILE A 224 -12.84 -1.27 -11.39
N SER A 225 -12.14 -0.67 -10.41
CA SER A 225 -11.39 0.57 -10.62
C SER A 225 -10.38 0.45 -11.77
N TYR A 226 -9.64 -0.66 -11.84
CA TYR A 226 -8.71 -0.92 -12.94
C TYR A 226 -9.40 -0.96 -14.31
N TYR A 227 -10.55 -1.64 -14.43
CA TYR A 227 -11.31 -1.66 -15.69
C TYR A 227 -11.92 -0.31 -16.05
N SER A 228 -12.33 0.47 -15.06
CA SER A 228 -12.72 1.87 -15.24
C SER A 228 -11.55 2.71 -15.78
N ASP A 229 -10.38 2.61 -15.17
CA ASP A 229 -9.23 3.44 -15.54
C ASP A 229 -8.64 3.08 -16.91
N THR A 230 -8.80 1.82 -17.33
CA THR A 230 -8.36 1.32 -18.64
C THR A 230 -9.44 1.41 -19.73
N ASP A 231 -10.59 2.02 -19.44
CA ASP A 231 -11.75 2.14 -20.34
C ASP A 231 -12.19 0.79 -20.93
N ASN A 232 -12.07 -0.29 -20.15
CA ASN A 232 -12.47 -1.63 -20.56
C ASN A 232 -13.97 -1.83 -20.33
N GLU A 233 -14.76 -1.14 -21.16
CA GLU A 233 -16.22 -1.13 -21.06
C GLU A 233 -16.81 -2.55 -21.11
N GLU A 234 -16.29 -3.41 -21.99
CA GLU A 234 -16.79 -4.77 -22.17
C GLU A 234 -16.70 -5.58 -20.87
N ARG A 235 -15.60 -5.48 -20.13
CA ARG A 235 -15.42 -6.19 -18.86
C ARG A 235 -16.31 -5.67 -17.74
N LEU A 236 -16.51 -4.36 -17.66
CA LEU A 236 -17.39 -3.75 -16.67
C LEU A 236 -18.85 -4.18 -16.86
N LEU A 237 -19.28 -4.34 -18.12
CA LEU A 237 -20.66 -4.67 -18.44
C LEU A 237 -21.01 -6.14 -18.21
N HIS A 238 -20.04 -7.03 -18.42
CA HIS A 238 -20.19 -8.47 -18.22
C HIS A 238 -19.69 -8.94 -16.84
N PHE A 239 -19.49 -8.00 -15.91
CA PHE A 239 -19.10 -8.32 -14.55
C PHE A 239 -20.21 -9.11 -13.84
N ASP A 240 -19.83 -9.98 -12.89
CA ASP A 240 -20.77 -10.85 -12.19
C ASP A 240 -21.90 -10.01 -11.53
N PRO A 241 -23.19 -10.34 -11.79
CA PRO A 241 -24.34 -9.62 -11.21
C PRO A 241 -24.33 -9.54 -9.68
N THR A 242 -23.63 -10.44 -9.00
CA THR A 242 -23.47 -10.44 -7.54
C THR A 242 -22.77 -9.17 -7.04
N TYR A 243 -21.87 -8.60 -7.84
CA TYR A 243 -21.12 -7.38 -7.51
C TYR A 243 -21.73 -6.11 -8.13
N ASP A 244 -22.95 -6.17 -8.66
CA ASP A 244 -23.55 -5.07 -9.42
C ASP A 244 -23.71 -3.78 -8.60
N GLN A 245 -23.93 -3.89 -7.28
CA GLN A 245 -23.91 -2.75 -6.37
C GLN A 245 -22.50 -2.16 -6.23
N LEU A 246 -21.49 -3.02 -6.07
CA LEU A 246 -20.08 -2.60 -5.94
C LEU A 246 -19.59 -1.91 -7.23
N VAL A 247 -19.98 -2.44 -8.39
CA VAL A 247 -19.70 -1.81 -9.70
C VAL A 247 -20.38 -0.46 -9.80
N SER A 248 -21.64 -0.36 -9.40
CA SER A 248 -22.37 0.91 -9.34
C SER A 248 -21.66 1.94 -8.44
N ASP A 249 -21.23 1.54 -7.25
CA ASP A 249 -20.58 2.45 -6.29
C ASP A 249 -19.28 3.02 -6.85
N VAL A 250 -18.41 2.16 -7.40
CA VAL A 250 -17.13 2.59 -7.99
C VAL A 250 -17.35 3.46 -9.23
N LEU A 251 -18.30 3.09 -10.10
CA LEU A 251 -18.54 3.83 -11.33
C LEU A 251 -19.27 5.16 -11.12
N ASN A 252 -19.96 5.36 -10.01
CA ASN A 252 -20.52 6.66 -9.64
C ASN A 252 -19.41 7.69 -9.36
N GLU A 253 -18.22 7.25 -8.93
CA GLU A 253 -17.04 8.11 -8.75
C GLU A 253 -16.35 8.43 -10.09
N ASN A 254 -16.61 7.66 -11.16
CA ASN A 254 -16.15 7.94 -12.51
C ASN A 254 -17.32 8.15 -13.49
N PRO A 255 -17.88 9.37 -13.54
CA PRO A 255 -19.04 9.66 -14.37
C PRO A 255 -18.85 9.29 -15.83
N LYS A 256 -17.64 9.38 -16.42
CA LYS A 256 -17.37 9.18 -17.86
C LYS A 256 -17.81 7.81 -18.37
N ILE A 257 -17.66 6.78 -17.54
CA ILE A 257 -17.98 5.38 -17.88
C ILE A 257 -19.25 4.94 -17.16
N GLY A 258 -19.49 5.44 -15.94
CA GLY A 258 -20.63 5.03 -15.14
C GLY A 258 -21.98 5.23 -15.81
N TRP A 259 -22.18 6.32 -16.55
CA TRP A 259 -23.46 6.53 -17.26
C TRP A 259 -23.72 5.45 -18.32
N LYS A 260 -22.68 4.94 -19.00
CA LYS A 260 -22.84 3.87 -20.00
C LYS A 260 -23.22 2.55 -19.35
N TYR A 261 -22.60 2.22 -18.21
CA TYR A 261 -22.91 1.02 -17.45
C TYR A 261 -24.38 1.03 -16.98
N HIS A 262 -24.82 2.12 -16.35
CA HIS A 262 -26.19 2.28 -15.89
C HIS A 262 -27.20 2.27 -17.05
N LEU A 263 -26.81 2.81 -18.22
CA LEU A 263 -27.64 2.78 -19.42
C LEU A 263 -27.95 1.35 -19.87
N LYS A 264 -26.94 0.47 -19.93
CA LYS A 264 -27.16 -0.93 -20.32
C LYS A 264 -27.97 -1.72 -19.29
N LYS A 265 -27.96 -1.29 -18.03
CA LYS A 265 -28.76 -1.88 -16.94
C LYS A 265 -30.18 -1.29 -16.83
N GLY A 266 -30.55 -0.33 -17.69
CA GLY A 266 -31.86 0.32 -17.65
C GLY A 266 -32.06 1.28 -16.45
N ARG A 267 -30.97 1.69 -15.80
CA ARG A 267 -30.95 2.56 -14.61
C ARG A 267 -30.95 4.04 -15.01
N TYR A 268 -32.02 4.48 -15.69
CA TYR A 268 -32.05 5.78 -16.35
C TYR A 268 -31.92 6.98 -15.40
N GLN A 269 -32.35 6.84 -14.14
CA GLN A 269 -32.19 7.89 -13.13
C GLN A 269 -30.70 8.16 -12.85
N GLN A 270 -29.91 7.11 -12.65
CA GLN A 270 -28.45 7.20 -12.43
C GLN A 270 -27.73 7.72 -13.68
N VAL A 271 -28.17 7.32 -14.88
CA VAL A 271 -27.65 7.87 -16.14
C VAL A 271 -27.83 9.38 -16.19
N TYR A 272 -29.03 9.87 -15.88
CA TYR A 272 -29.33 11.30 -15.86
C TYR A 272 -28.43 12.06 -14.88
N GLU A 273 -28.28 11.56 -13.66
CA GLU A 273 -27.46 12.17 -12.61
C GLU A 273 -25.99 12.28 -13.04
N LEU A 274 -25.40 11.20 -13.55
CA LEU A 274 -24.00 11.17 -13.97
C LEU A 274 -23.75 12.04 -15.21
N LEU A 275 -24.68 12.05 -16.17
CA LEU A 275 -24.58 12.93 -17.34
C LEU A 275 -24.65 14.41 -16.94
N HIS A 276 -25.49 14.77 -15.97
CA HIS A 276 -25.55 16.14 -15.45
C HIS A 276 -24.23 16.60 -14.81
N VAL A 277 -23.51 15.69 -14.14
CA VAL A 277 -22.18 15.97 -13.60
C VAL A 277 -21.14 16.16 -14.70
N LEU A 278 -21.25 15.41 -15.82
CA LEU A 278 -20.31 15.50 -16.94
C LEU A 278 -20.48 16.75 -17.80
N LEU A 279 -21.71 17.19 -18.06
CA LEU A 279 -22.00 18.33 -18.94
C LEU A 279 -21.15 19.60 -18.73
N PRO A 280 -20.91 20.09 -17.49
CA PRO A 280 -20.08 21.27 -17.26
C PRO A 280 -18.59 21.04 -17.57
N THR A 281 -18.12 19.79 -17.61
CA THR A 281 -16.71 19.46 -17.84
C THR A 281 -16.31 19.40 -19.31
N LEU A 282 -17.28 19.42 -20.23
CA LEU A 282 -17.05 19.31 -21.67
C LEU A 282 -16.70 20.66 -22.29
N ASN A 283 -15.54 20.73 -22.95
CA ASN A 283 -15.11 21.95 -23.64
C ASN A 283 -15.74 22.10 -25.03
N GLU A 284 -16.10 20.99 -25.68
CA GLU A 284 -16.65 21.00 -27.03
C GLU A 284 -18.18 21.19 -27.03
N ILE A 285 -18.66 22.15 -27.83
CA ILE A 285 -20.08 22.47 -27.94
C ILE A 285 -20.87 21.32 -28.58
N ALA A 286 -20.27 20.61 -29.54
CA ALA A 286 -20.91 19.47 -30.21
C ALA A 286 -21.20 18.35 -29.20
N ASP A 287 -20.19 17.93 -28.45
CA ASP A 287 -20.32 16.89 -27.42
C ASP A 287 -21.31 17.30 -26.34
N ARG A 288 -21.26 18.55 -25.89
CA ARG A 288 -22.22 19.06 -24.89
C ARG A 288 -23.66 19.00 -25.39
N LYS A 289 -23.93 19.24 -26.68
CA LYS A 289 -25.27 19.10 -27.26
C LYS A 289 -25.72 17.64 -27.31
N ILE A 290 -24.82 16.73 -27.69
CA ILE A 290 -25.10 15.29 -27.75
C ILE A 290 -25.41 14.77 -26.35
N LEU A 291 -24.50 14.99 -25.39
CA LEU A 291 -24.65 14.55 -24.00
C LEU A 291 -25.86 15.21 -23.31
N SER A 292 -26.18 16.47 -23.64
CA SER A 292 -27.39 17.12 -23.10
C SER A 292 -28.68 16.50 -23.67
N SER A 293 -28.65 16.09 -24.93
CA SER A 293 -29.77 15.37 -25.55
C SER A 293 -29.94 14.00 -24.92
N GLN A 294 -28.84 13.28 -24.67
CA GLN A 294 -28.83 12.00 -23.96
C GLN A 294 -29.35 12.13 -22.52
N ALA A 295 -28.92 13.15 -21.78
CA ALA A 295 -29.41 13.41 -20.42
C ALA A 295 -30.92 13.65 -20.39
N LYS A 296 -31.46 14.45 -21.34
CA LYS A 296 -32.91 14.66 -21.46
C LYS A 296 -33.66 13.38 -21.77
N LEU A 297 -33.13 12.53 -22.66
CA LEU A 297 -33.74 11.24 -22.97
C LEU A 297 -33.74 10.31 -21.75
N ALA A 298 -32.64 10.25 -21.00
CA ALA A 298 -32.56 9.48 -19.75
C ALA A 298 -33.57 9.99 -18.70
N TYR A 299 -33.69 11.32 -18.54
CA TYR A 299 -34.68 11.91 -17.64
C TYR A 299 -36.13 11.54 -18.02
N LEU A 300 -36.46 11.61 -19.31
CA LEU A 300 -37.78 11.23 -19.79
C LEU A 300 -38.04 9.74 -19.56
N ALA A 301 -37.06 8.89 -19.84
CA ALA A 301 -37.14 7.44 -19.61
C ALA A 301 -37.32 7.09 -18.13
N ALA A 302 -36.68 7.83 -17.22
CA ALA A 302 -36.79 7.62 -15.78
C ALA A 302 -38.17 8.04 -15.21
N ASN A 303 -38.83 9.03 -15.83
CA ASN A 303 -40.04 9.68 -15.30
C ASN A 303 -41.32 9.36 -16.09
N THR A 304 -41.28 8.45 -17.06
CA THR A 304 -42.47 8.05 -17.82
C THR A 304 -42.93 6.65 -17.41
N GLU A 305 -44.15 6.55 -16.86
CA GLU A 305 -44.72 5.30 -16.33
C GLU A 305 -45.01 4.22 -17.39
N ASN A 306 -44.87 4.50 -18.69
CA ASN A 306 -45.28 3.60 -19.79
C ASN A 306 -44.51 3.83 -21.10
N VAL A 307 -43.18 3.96 -21.06
CA VAL A 307 -42.38 3.85 -22.29
C VAL A 307 -41.79 2.46 -22.34
N ASP A 308 -42.14 1.72 -23.40
CA ASP A 308 -41.63 0.39 -23.71
C ASP A 308 -40.09 0.46 -23.73
N VAL A 309 -39.48 0.06 -22.62
CA VAL A 309 -38.05 0.23 -22.28
C VAL A 309 -37.14 -0.34 -23.39
N THR A 310 -37.65 -1.35 -24.08
CA THR A 310 -37.08 -2.03 -25.24
C THR A 310 -36.86 -1.12 -26.45
N ALA A 311 -37.67 -0.08 -26.65
CA ALA A 311 -37.54 0.84 -27.80
C ALA A 311 -36.44 1.88 -27.59
N LEU A 312 -36.21 2.32 -26.34
CA LEU A 312 -35.19 3.32 -26.02
C LEU A 312 -33.77 2.75 -26.01
N SER A 313 -33.59 1.52 -25.50
CA SER A 313 -32.30 0.83 -25.57
C SER A 313 -31.85 0.62 -27.01
N VAL A 314 -32.78 0.32 -27.93
CA VAL A 314 -32.49 0.21 -29.36
C VAL A 314 -32.07 1.56 -29.94
N ILE A 315 -32.82 2.65 -29.69
CA ILE A 315 -32.50 3.99 -30.21
C ILE A 315 -31.16 4.53 -29.69
N LEU A 316 -30.81 4.22 -28.44
CA LEU A 316 -29.56 4.66 -27.81
C LEU A 316 -28.34 3.84 -28.29
N VAL A 317 -28.53 2.56 -28.64
CA VAL A 317 -27.47 1.72 -29.21
C VAL A 317 -27.20 2.07 -30.68
N THR A 318 -28.17 2.56 -31.45
CA THR A 318 -27.96 2.93 -32.87
C THR A 318 -27.00 4.10 -33.10
N TYR A 319 -26.62 4.83 -32.04
CA TYR A 319 -25.63 5.91 -32.09
C TYR A 319 -24.25 5.50 -31.51
N PHE A 320 -24.07 4.21 -31.19
CA PHE A 320 -22.77 3.58 -30.95
C PHE A 320 -22.27 2.87 -32.21
#